data_AF-A0A951C851-F1
#
_entry.id   AF-A0A951C851-F1
#
_cell.length_a   1.000
_cell.length_b   1.000
_cell.length_c   1.000
_cell.angle_alpha   90.00
_cell.angle_beta   90.00
_cell.angle_gamma   90.00
#
_symmetry.space_group_name_H-M   'P 1'
#
loop_
_entity.id
_entity.type
_entity.pdbx_description
1 polymer ?
#
loop_
_entity_poly.entity_id
_entity_poly.type
_entity_poly.pdbx_seq_one_letter_code
_entity_poly.pdbx_strand_id
1 'polypeptide(L)'
;MILVDSSVWIDYFRGTITPQTDKLDRLLGEEPLAIGDLILTEVLQGFAKDRDFREGLTMLGSLEVVELGGQAIAVQAAQNFRALRRLGVTVRKTVDTVIATHCIENGYDLL
;
A
#
# COMPACT_ATOMS: atom_id res chain seq x y z
N MET A 1 -13.31 2.42 -1.61
CA MET A 1 -12.17 3.37 -1.52
C MET A 1 -10.94 2.68 -2.09
N ILE A 2 -10.04 3.43 -2.70
CA ILE A 2 -8.83 2.87 -3.32
C ILE A 2 -7.67 3.01 -2.34
N LEU A 3 -7.05 1.89 -1.97
CA LEU A 3 -5.78 1.83 -1.24
C LEU A 3 -4.66 1.74 -2.28
N VAL A 4 -3.68 2.65 -2.22
CA VAL A 4 -2.58 2.67 -3.19
C VAL A 4 -1.36 1.98 -2.60
N ASP A 5 -0.84 0.95 -3.28
CA ASP A 5 0.29 0.13 -2.83
C ASP A 5 1.63 0.88 -2.82
N SER A 6 2.58 0.39 -2.01
CA SER A 6 3.94 0.94 -1.90
C SER A 6 4.65 0.99 -3.26
N SER A 7 4.48 -0.04 -4.10
CA SER A 7 5.16 -0.09 -5.39
C SER A 7 4.73 1.05 -6.33
N VAL A 8 3.44 1.40 -6.33
CA VAL A 8 2.91 2.50 -7.14
C VAL A 8 3.43 3.84 -6.64
N TRP A 9 3.43 4.08 -5.33
CA TRP A 9 4.02 5.29 -4.75
C TRP A 9 5.50 5.43 -5.06
N ILE A 10 6.26 4.34 -4.93
CA ILE A 10 7.69 4.33 -5.20
C ILE A 10 7.97 4.69 -6.67
N ASP A 11 7.22 4.09 -7.61
CA ASP A 11 7.36 4.40 -9.03
C ASP A 11 6.92 5.84 -9.34
N TYR A 12 5.84 6.31 -8.72
CA TYR A 12 5.36 7.69 -8.86
C TYR A 12 6.40 8.71 -8.39
N PHE A 13 6.97 8.54 -7.19
CA PHE A 13 8.02 9.43 -6.68
C PHE A 13 9.33 9.37 -7.47
N ARG A 14 9.60 8.25 -8.15
CA ARG A 14 10.74 8.11 -9.06
C ARG A 14 10.49 8.71 -10.45
N GLY A 15 9.25 9.09 -10.77
CA GLY A 15 8.85 9.52 -12.11
C GLY A 15 8.83 8.37 -13.12
N THR A 16 8.73 7.13 -12.67
CA THR A 16 8.58 5.96 -13.53
C THR A 16 7.15 5.94 -14.07
N ILE A 17 7.00 6.05 -15.39
CA ILE A 17 5.67 5.99 -16.02
C ILE A 17 5.24 4.53 -16.18
N THR A 18 4.18 4.16 -15.48
CA THR A 18 3.49 2.87 -15.58
C THR A 18 1.97 3.10 -15.71
N PRO A 19 1.20 2.11 -16.18
CA PRO A 19 -0.26 2.22 -16.16
C PRO A 19 -0.85 2.55 -14.77
N GLN A 20 -0.18 2.11 -13.70
CA GLN A 20 -0.58 2.35 -12.31
C GLN A 20 -0.28 3.79 -11.90
N THR A 21 0.90 4.33 -12.23
CA THR A 21 1.23 5.73 -11.91
C THR A 21 0.39 6.70 -12.73
N ASP A 22 0.09 6.38 -14.00
CA ASP A 22 -0.82 7.17 -14.83
C ASP A 22 -2.25 7.15 -14.28
N LYS A 23 -2.68 6.01 -13.73
CA LYS A 23 -3.98 5.91 -13.06
C LYS A 23 -3.99 6.70 -11.77
N LEU A 24 -2.93 6.61 -10.96
CA LEU A 24 -2.78 7.39 -9.73
C LEU A 24 -2.84 8.89 -10.02
N ASP A 25 -2.10 9.38 -11.02
CA ASP A 25 -2.07 10.80 -11.41
C ASP A 25 -3.46 11.34 -11.77
N ARG A 26 -4.28 10.55 -12.48
CA ARG A 26 -5.66 10.92 -12.80
C ARG A 26 -6.60 10.91 -11.59
N LEU A 27 -6.36 10.03 -10.62
CA LEU A 27 -7.21 9.91 -9.44
C LEU A 27 -6.90 10.97 -8.39
N LEU A 28 -5.66 11.46 -8.33
CA LEU A 28 -5.24 12.48 -7.39
C LEU A 28 -6.05 13.77 -7.58
N GLY A 29 -6.82 14.13 -6.56
CA GLY A 29 -7.67 15.32 -6.56
C GLY A 29 -9.07 15.11 -7.17
N GLU A 30 -9.34 13.96 -7.78
CA GLU A 30 -10.67 13.60 -8.29
C GLU A 30 -11.40 12.61 -7.36
N GLU A 31 -10.69 11.62 -6.82
CA GLU A 31 -11.26 10.55 -6.00
C GLU A 31 -10.59 10.48 -4.62
N PRO A 32 -11.32 10.04 -3.56
CA PRO A 32 -10.72 9.80 -2.26
C PRO A 32 -9.80 8.58 -2.31
N LEU A 33 -8.52 8.81 -2.07
CA LEU A 33 -7.48 7.80 -1.97
C LEU A 33 -7.04 7.60 -0.52
N ALA A 34 -6.72 6.35 -0.19
CA ALA A 34 -6.18 5.96 1.09
C ALA A 34 -4.74 5.45 0.97
N ILE A 35 -4.00 5.58 2.05
CA ILE A 35 -2.68 4.96 2.25
C ILE A 35 -2.68 4.14 3.52
N GLY A 36 -2.11 2.93 3.47
CA GLY A 36 -1.96 2.10 4.65
C GLY A 36 -0.78 2.50 5.51
N ASP A 37 -0.86 2.34 6.82
CA ASP A 37 0.25 2.57 7.77
C ASP A 37 1.54 1.80 7.41
N LEU A 38 1.43 0.53 7.00
CA LEU A 38 2.56 -0.29 6.53
C LEU A 38 3.11 0.21 5.18
N ILE A 39 2.23 0.69 4.30
CA ILE A 39 2.60 1.23 2.99
C ILE A 39 3.35 2.56 3.17
N LEU A 40 2.80 3.47 3.99
CA LEU A 40 3.42 4.72 4.38
C LEU A 40 4.82 4.47 4.95
N THR A 41 4.98 3.44 5.79
CA THR A 41 6.28 3.04 6.33
C THR A 41 7.26 2.64 5.22
N GLU A 42 6.86 1.75 4.31
CA GLU A 42 7.74 1.28 3.22
C GLU A 42 8.15 2.44 2.29
N VAL A 43 7.21 3.32 1.92
CA VAL A 43 7.47 4.45 1.03
C VAL A 43 8.42 5.45 1.69
N LEU A 44 8.16 5.81 2.95
CA LEU A 44 8.98 6.78 3.68
C LEU A 44 10.41 6.27 3.92
N GLN A 45 10.58 4.96 4.19
CA GLN A 45 11.90 4.34 4.31
C GLN A 45 12.73 4.39 3.01
N GLY A 46 12.07 4.58 1.87
CA GLY A 46 12.74 4.70 0.57
C GLY A 46 13.46 6.02 0.32
N PHE A 47 13.18 7.08 1.09
CA PHE A 47 13.81 8.39 0.91
C PHE A 47 15.19 8.45 1.58
N ALA A 48 16.23 8.76 0.79
CA ALA A 48 17.61 8.85 1.29
C ALA A 48 17.93 10.17 2.02
N LYS A 49 17.18 11.25 1.75
CA LYS A 49 17.41 12.57 2.34
C LYS A 49 16.25 12.98 3.22
N ASP A 50 16.55 13.52 4.40
CA ASP A 50 15.55 14.00 5.36
C ASP A 50 14.60 15.09 4.81
N ARG A 51 15.05 15.86 3.82
CA ARG A 51 14.19 16.84 3.15
C ARG A 51 13.12 16.13 2.34
N ASP A 52 13.53 15.21 1.47
CA ASP A 52 12.64 14.47 0.58
C ASP A 52 11.70 13.56 1.41
N PHE A 53 12.18 13.00 2.54
CA PHE A 53 11.34 12.30 3.53
C PHE A 53 10.22 13.19 4.08
N ARG A 54 10.54 14.43 4.49
CA ARG A 54 9.56 15.36 5.06
C ARG A 54 8.54 15.83 4.03
N GLU A 55 8.96 16.04 2.79
CA GLU A 55 8.07 16.36 1.68
C GLU A 55 7.13 15.19 1.39
N GLY A 56 7.66 13.97 1.29
CA GLY A 56 6.87 12.75 1.15
C GLY A 56 5.87 12.53 2.29
N LEU A 57 6.30 12.69 3.54
CA LEU A 57 5.42 12.59 4.72
C LEU A 57 4.29 13.62 4.67
N THR A 58 4.59 14.86 4.27
CA THR A 58 3.58 15.91 4.17
C THR A 58 2.56 15.58 3.08
N MET A 59 3.01 15.13 1.92
CA MET A 59 2.14 14.76 0.81
C MET A 59 1.27 13.54 1.17
N LEU A 60 1.88 12.45 1.59
CA LEU A 60 1.17 11.19 1.87
C LEU A 60 0.27 11.30 3.11
N GLY A 61 0.67 12.12 4.10
CA GLY A 61 -0.14 12.39 5.29
C GLY A 61 -1.38 13.25 5.02
N SER A 62 -1.53 13.81 3.82
CA SER A 62 -2.78 14.47 3.40
C SER A 62 -3.88 13.49 2.96
N LEU A 63 -3.51 12.23 2.69
CA LEU A 63 -4.43 11.15 2.37
C LEU A 63 -5.06 10.57 3.65
N GLU A 64 -6.16 9.82 3.48
CA GLU A 64 -6.69 9.02 4.57
C GLU A 64 -5.70 7.90 4.93
N VAL A 65 -5.17 7.94 6.16
CA VAL A 65 -4.27 6.90 6.67
C VAL A 65 -5.09 5.80 7.32
N VAL A 66 -4.98 4.58 6.78
CA VAL A 66 -5.69 3.40 7.24
C VAL A 66 -4.75 2.49 8.02
N GLU A 67 -5.16 2.09 9.23
CA GLU A 67 -4.46 1.06 10.00
C GLU A 67 -4.71 -0.30 9.37
N LEU A 68 -3.70 -0.87 8.70
CA LEU A 68 -3.86 -2.15 7.99
C LEU A 68 -3.77 -3.36 8.90
N GLY A 69 -3.15 -3.19 10.07
CA GLY A 69 -2.87 -4.26 11.02
C GLY A 69 -4.06 -4.66 11.89
N GLY A 70 -3.73 -5.03 13.13
CA GLY A 70 -4.69 -5.56 14.10
C GLY A 70 -4.72 -7.09 14.14
N GLN A 71 -5.10 -7.63 15.31
CA GLN A 71 -5.04 -9.07 15.58
C GLN A 71 -5.88 -9.89 14.59
N ALA A 72 -7.07 -9.42 14.23
CA ALA A 72 -7.96 -10.11 13.31
C ALA A 72 -7.34 -10.22 11.90
N ILE A 73 -6.87 -9.10 11.34
CA ILE A 73 -6.21 -9.08 10.03
C ILE A 73 -4.92 -9.91 10.07
N ALA A 74 -4.12 -9.84 11.13
CA ALA A 74 -2.89 -10.63 11.25
C ALA A 74 -3.15 -12.15 11.21
N VAL A 75 -4.19 -12.61 11.93
CA VAL A 75 -4.60 -14.02 11.91
C VAL A 75 -5.13 -14.42 10.52
N GLN A 76 -6.00 -13.60 9.92
CA GLN A 76 -6.56 -13.88 8.60
C GLN A 76 -5.49 -13.88 7.51
N ALA A 77 -4.53 -12.95 7.56
CA ALA A 77 -3.39 -12.89 6.64
C ALA A 77 -2.52 -14.14 6.75
N ALA A 78 -2.26 -14.63 7.96
CA ALA A 78 -1.55 -15.89 8.16
C ALA A 78 -2.32 -17.11 7.58
N GLN A 79 -3.65 -17.12 7.69
CA GLN A 79 -4.49 -18.16 7.08
C GLN A 79 -4.43 -18.10 5.55
N ASN A 80 -4.56 -16.91 4.97
CA ASN A 80 -4.47 -16.66 3.53
C ASN A 80 -3.09 -17.08 2.98
N PHE A 81 -2.00 -16.70 3.66
CA PHE A 81 -0.64 -17.13 3.31
C PHE A 81 -0.51 -18.66 3.28
N ARG A 82 -1.02 -19.35 4.33
CA ARG A 82 -0.99 -20.81 4.40
C ARG A 82 -1.82 -21.47 3.31
N ALA A 83 -2.98 -20.91 2.97
CA ALA A 83 -3.81 -21.39 1.89
C ALA A 83 -3.10 -21.28 0.53
N LEU A 84 -2.54 -20.10 0.22
CA LEU A 84 -1.76 -19.86 -1.01
C LEU A 84 -0.58 -20.83 -1.11
N ARG A 85 0.14 -21.07 -0.01
CA ARG A 85 1.26 -22.01 0.02
C ARG A 85 0.84 -23.45 -0.26
N ARG A 86 -0.33 -23.89 0.22
CA ARG A 86 -0.88 -25.23 -0.11
C ARG A 86 -1.23 -25.34 -1.60
N LEU A 87 -1.56 -24.23 -2.26
CA LEU A 87 -1.82 -24.16 -3.70
C LEU A 87 -0.52 -24.01 -4.53
N GLY A 88 0.66 -24.02 -3.90
CA GLY A 88 1.94 -23.84 -4.58
C GLY A 88 2.28 -22.39 -4.91
N VAL A 89 1.51 -21.41 -4.41
CA VAL A 89 1.77 -19.98 -4.61
C VAL A 89 2.68 -19.47 -3.49
N THR A 90 3.80 -18.87 -3.88
CA THR A 90 4.76 -18.26 -2.93
C THR A 90 4.51 -16.75 -2.83
N VAL A 91 4.09 -16.29 -1.65
CA VAL A 91 4.06 -14.87 -1.32
C VAL A 91 5.41 -14.47 -0.73
N ARG A 92 6.03 -13.40 -1.26
CA ARG A 92 7.42 -13.04 -0.92
C ARG A 92 7.53 -12.20 0.35
N LYS A 93 6.53 -11.37 0.64
CA LYS A 93 6.52 -10.48 1.80
C LYS A 93 5.27 -10.69 2.64
N THR A 94 5.43 -10.71 3.96
CA THR A 94 4.32 -10.79 4.91
C THR A 94 3.39 -9.58 4.78
N VAL A 95 3.98 -8.38 4.58
CA VAL A 95 3.25 -7.11 4.45
C VAL A 95 2.25 -7.16 3.28
N ASP A 96 2.65 -7.66 2.11
CA ASP A 96 1.75 -7.85 0.96
C ASP A 96 0.52 -8.70 1.33
N THR A 97 0.71 -9.73 2.18
CA THR A 97 -0.41 -10.57 2.61
C THR A 97 -1.33 -9.82 3.57
N VAL A 98 -0.78 -8.97 4.44
CA VAL A 98 -1.56 -8.12 5.35
C VAL A 98 -2.36 -7.10 4.57
N ILE A 99 -1.73 -6.37 3.63
CA ILE A 99 -2.38 -5.39 2.75
C ILE A 99 -3.54 -6.04 1.99
N ALA A 100 -3.27 -7.15 1.28
CA ALA A 100 -4.28 -7.84 0.49
C ALA A 100 -5.45 -8.34 1.36
N THR A 101 -5.14 -8.88 2.54
CA THR A 101 -6.18 -9.34 3.47
C THR A 101 -7.03 -8.17 3.97
N HIS A 102 -6.42 -7.07 4.37
CA HIS A 102 -7.15 -5.88 4.80
C HIS A 102 -8.08 -5.37 3.69
N CYS A 103 -7.60 -5.33 2.44
CA CYS A 103 -8.40 -4.88 1.31
C CYS A 103 -9.62 -5.78 1.08
N ILE A 104 -9.43 -7.10 1.11
CA ILE A 104 -10.51 -8.08 0.92
C ILE A 104 -11.55 -7.96 2.05
N GLU A 105 -11.12 -7.91 3.31
CA GLU A 105 -12.02 -7.89 4.46
C GLU A 105 -12.83 -6.58 4.58
N ASN A 106 -12.27 -5.45 4.10
CA ASN A 106 -12.88 -4.13 4.27
C ASN A 106 -13.38 -3.49 2.95
N GLY A 107 -13.31 -4.21 1.83
CA GLY A 107 -13.84 -3.75 0.53
C GLY A 107 -13.05 -2.59 -0.09
N TYR A 108 -11.72 -2.59 0.08
CA TYR A 108 -10.85 -1.68 -0.65
C TYR A 108 -10.46 -2.25 -2.00
N ASP A 109 -10.47 -1.41 -3.01
CA ASP A 109 -9.74 -1.70 -4.25
C ASP A 109 -8.26 -1.39 -4.03
N LEU A 110 -7.37 -2.29 -4.45
CA LEU A 110 -5.93 -2.08 -4.39
C LEU A 110 -5.44 -1.55 -5.73
N LEU A 111 -4.72 -0.42 -5.71
CA LEU A 111 -4.04 0.16 -6.87
C LEU A 111 -2.55 -0.10 -6.82
#